data_AF-A0A9P3PZ09-F1
#
_entry.id   AF-A0A9P3PZ09-F1
#
_cell.length_a   1.000
_cell.length_b   1.000
_cell.length_c   1.000
_cell.angle_alpha   90.00
_cell.angle_beta   90.00
_cell.angle_gamma   90.00
#
_symmetry.space_group_name_H-M   'P 1'
#
loop_
_entity.id
_entity.type
_entity.pdbx_description
1 polymer ?
#
loop_
_entity_poly.entity_id
_entity_poly.type
_entity_poly.pdbx_seq_one_letter_code
_entity_poly.pdbx_strand_id
1 'polypeptide(L)'
;MVVKDVCVNRDLLSFWLERLPGHDWSEFSAHALLDPSDAQDVPRAVKLLLCIIELGELDQDELDPSEAADFEALCLLGEAFDALVQPFINIDYSFSQQITTLVKFAHLICGLYLSNGTSFLSNQLYGDLQAMVNNAVLMVPKTRLIDPSLDVFICLLGDDVLESLFGRCRMLGGHSPNCSIGELCDRFGSAMNLDMVYGRSAEFERKLKRLALIRSRGLDHRRPSHWRANILAVSCDTKKCWRDGMKDAEGTLRKHGVKMSITFEDRWKQRNTDLLRPSGGKYPAISAEIDRSMVNLSSDPSVAAPSIETETNPIREIDFEALITKEKAQRAAASAAAQPHSVFAEIDAEGQLVHKKSITRTLFDMTQDTHGSHDRLARVRGFTHTGKSWAHESPGNSPVSASTHFQLKKLFTTLICYNGTHLGLAVCKCTLIKRGPASSKSPSISAVPLAELGLPMSPYTVYGQVFSVLPLSANAAEWAWDGEFVSLSLKKKPKSGSDDVARLRNLQFSVTSRLIDPIQQCAHKVSVAEIHSTGPMPFICSRECT
;
A
#
# COMPACT_ATOMS: atom_id res chain seq x y z
N MET A 1 -8.23 2.79 -0.93
CA MET A 1 -8.18 4.10 -0.26
C MET A 1 -9.21 5.02 -0.89
N VAL A 2 -9.70 6.04 -0.18
CA VAL A 2 -10.57 7.07 -0.75
C VAL A 2 -9.78 8.33 -1.00
N VAL A 3 -9.86 8.86 -2.22
CA VAL A 3 -9.24 10.12 -2.65
C VAL A 3 -10.31 10.90 -3.40
N LYS A 4 -10.63 12.12 -2.95
CA LYS A 4 -11.66 12.98 -3.56
C LYS A 4 -12.97 12.21 -3.84
N ASP A 5 -13.50 11.55 -2.82
CA ASP A 5 -14.72 10.73 -2.88
C ASP A 5 -14.68 9.50 -3.82
N VAL A 6 -13.56 9.26 -4.51
CA VAL A 6 -13.34 8.09 -5.36
C VAL A 6 -12.69 6.96 -4.55
N CYS A 7 -13.26 5.76 -4.63
CA CYS A 7 -12.67 4.57 -4.03
C CYS A 7 -11.56 4.01 -4.93
N VAL A 8 -10.32 4.41 -4.67
CA VAL A 8 -9.14 3.88 -5.34
C VAL A 8 -8.83 2.48 -4.81
N ASN A 9 -9.07 1.48 -5.65
CA ASN A 9 -8.84 0.07 -5.39
C ASN A 9 -7.97 -0.57 -6.49
N ARG A 10 -7.63 -1.84 -6.30
CA ARG A 10 -6.78 -2.59 -7.23
C ARG A 10 -7.34 -2.59 -8.67
N ASP A 11 -8.63 -2.82 -8.80
CA ASP A 11 -9.25 -2.98 -10.11
C ASP A 11 -9.33 -1.61 -10.83
N LEU A 12 -9.55 -0.52 -10.09
CA LEU A 12 -9.45 0.84 -10.62
C LEU A 12 -8.03 1.15 -11.12
N LEU A 13 -7.01 0.86 -10.31
CA LEU A 13 -5.62 1.11 -10.66
C LEU A 13 -5.20 0.27 -11.88
N SER A 14 -5.53 -1.02 -11.93
CA SER A 14 -5.19 -1.90 -13.05
C SER A 14 -5.69 -1.32 -14.37
N PHE A 15 -6.95 -0.89 -14.40
CA PHE A 15 -7.55 -0.28 -15.58
C PHE A 15 -6.80 0.96 -16.07
N TRP A 16 -6.40 1.84 -15.16
CA TRP A 16 -5.73 3.09 -15.55
C TRP A 16 -4.27 2.86 -15.93
N LEU A 17 -3.59 1.97 -15.22
CA LEU A 17 -2.21 1.58 -15.54
C LEU A 17 -2.12 0.99 -16.94
N GLU A 18 -3.07 0.13 -17.34
CA GLU A 18 -3.13 -0.44 -18.69
C GLU A 18 -3.24 0.60 -19.82
N ARG A 19 -3.64 1.85 -19.51
CA ARG A 19 -3.69 2.96 -20.48
C ARG A 19 -2.35 3.70 -20.65
N LEU A 20 -1.35 3.45 -19.82
CA LEU A 20 -0.05 4.12 -19.95
C LEU A 20 0.68 3.67 -21.22
N PRO A 21 1.05 4.61 -22.12
CA PRO A 21 1.79 4.28 -23.33
C PRO A 21 3.23 3.87 -23.01
N GLY A 22 3.83 3.01 -23.85
CA GLY A 22 5.23 2.64 -23.75
C GLY A 22 5.59 1.64 -22.64
N HIS A 23 4.61 1.21 -21.83
CA HIS A 23 4.79 0.14 -20.85
C HIS A 23 4.37 -1.22 -21.43
N ASP A 24 5.26 -2.21 -21.32
CA ASP A 24 4.92 -3.60 -21.64
C ASP A 24 4.27 -4.27 -20.43
N TRP A 25 2.94 -4.37 -20.48
CA TRP A 25 2.13 -5.03 -19.45
C TRP A 25 2.14 -6.56 -19.55
N SER A 26 2.86 -7.15 -20.51
CA SER A 26 2.95 -8.62 -20.68
C SER A 26 3.98 -9.29 -19.76
N GLU A 27 5.13 -8.65 -19.50
CA GLU A 27 6.19 -9.14 -18.60
C GLU A 27 5.95 -8.72 -17.13
N PHE A 28 5.18 -7.66 -16.92
CA PHE A 28 4.72 -7.13 -15.64
C PHE A 28 3.21 -6.87 -15.73
N SER A 29 2.40 -7.91 -15.64
CA SER A 29 0.95 -7.68 -15.56
C SER A 29 0.66 -6.63 -14.50
N ALA A 30 -0.30 -5.72 -14.75
CA ALA A 30 -0.74 -4.76 -13.73
C ALA A 30 -1.07 -5.50 -12.42
N HIS A 31 -1.53 -6.75 -12.51
CA HIS A 31 -1.63 -7.69 -11.39
C HIS A 31 -0.31 -7.98 -10.66
N ALA A 32 0.80 -8.28 -11.34
CA ALA A 32 2.09 -8.51 -10.69
C ALA A 32 2.61 -7.26 -9.95
N LEU A 33 2.27 -6.06 -10.43
CA LEU A 33 2.61 -4.78 -9.79
C LEU A 33 1.73 -4.52 -8.56
N LEU A 34 0.43 -4.84 -8.65
CA LEU A 34 -0.57 -4.58 -7.61
C LEU A 34 -0.74 -5.71 -6.58
N ASP A 35 -0.25 -6.91 -6.87
CA ASP A 35 -0.30 -8.10 -6.01
C ASP A 35 1.11 -8.72 -5.93
N PRO A 36 2.03 -8.05 -5.20
CA PRO A 36 3.38 -8.58 -5.06
C PRO A 36 3.35 -9.87 -4.25
N SER A 37 4.03 -10.90 -4.77
CA SER A 37 4.29 -12.14 -4.01
C SER A 37 5.11 -11.90 -2.75
N ASP A 38 5.86 -10.80 -2.73
CA ASP A 38 6.71 -10.36 -1.64
C ASP A 38 6.34 -8.93 -1.26
N ALA A 39 5.70 -8.76 -0.10
CA ALA A 39 5.30 -7.45 0.41
C ALA A 39 6.50 -6.53 0.72
N GLN A 40 7.73 -7.07 0.74
CA GLN A 40 8.97 -6.34 0.98
C GLN A 40 9.72 -5.95 -0.31
N ASP A 41 9.11 -6.14 -1.50
CA ASP A 41 9.70 -5.73 -2.79
C ASP A 41 9.60 -4.19 -3.00
N VAL A 42 10.47 -3.45 -2.30
CA VAL A 42 10.58 -1.98 -2.35
C VAL A 42 10.71 -1.45 -3.79
N PRO A 43 11.59 -1.99 -4.68
CA PRO A 43 11.67 -1.51 -6.06
C PRO A 43 10.34 -1.55 -6.80
N ARG A 44 9.54 -2.59 -6.55
CA ARG A 44 8.22 -2.74 -7.18
C ARG A 44 7.21 -1.73 -6.62
N ALA A 45 7.23 -1.48 -5.31
CA ALA A 45 6.41 -0.43 -4.70
C ALA A 45 6.76 0.94 -5.30
N VAL A 46 8.05 1.29 -5.40
CA VAL A 46 8.51 2.53 -6.04
C VAL A 46 8.06 2.61 -7.49
N LYS A 47 8.17 1.51 -8.26
CA LYS A 47 7.66 1.44 -9.64
C LYS A 47 6.16 1.73 -9.71
N LEU A 48 5.36 1.17 -8.80
CA LEU A 48 3.91 1.44 -8.76
C LEU A 48 3.62 2.92 -8.49
N LEU A 49 4.31 3.54 -7.54
CA LEU A 49 4.14 4.96 -7.24
C LEU A 49 4.48 5.83 -8.47
N LEU A 50 5.59 5.53 -9.16
CA LEU A 50 5.99 6.22 -10.39
C LEU A 50 4.98 6.05 -11.51
N CYS A 51 4.44 4.84 -11.72
CA CYS A 51 3.38 4.66 -12.71
C CYS A 51 2.11 5.44 -12.36
N ILE A 52 1.75 5.57 -11.07
CA ILE A 52 0.61 6.41 -10.65
C ILE A 52 0.88 7.90 -10.91
N ILE A 53 2.12 8.35 -10.75
CA ILE A 53 2.53 9.73 -11.09
C ILE A 53 2.37 9.96 -12.61
N GLU A 54 2.86 9.03 -13.43
CA GLU A 54 2.77 9.10 -14.90
C GLU A 54 1.31 9.11 -15.42
N LEU A 55 0.34 8.58 -14.65
CA LEU A 55 -1.07 8.67 -15.05
C LEU A 55 -1.52 10.11 -15.24
N GLY A 56 -0.96 11.08 -14.51
CA GLY A 56 -1.29 12.50 -14.67
C GLY A 56 -0.92 13.10 -16.02
N GLU A 57 -0.12 12.40 -16.82
CA GLU A 57 0.32 12.82 -18.15
C GLU A 57 -0.56 12.27 -19.30
N LEU A 58 -1.56 11.43 -18.97
CA LEU A 58 -2.47 10.88 -19.97
C LEU A 58 -3.38 11.97 -20.57
N ASP A 59 -3.72 11.77 -21.84
CA ASP A 59 -4.69 12.60 -22.55
C ASP A 59 -6.10 12.45 -21.95
N GLN A 60 -6.80 13.58 -21.83
CA GLN A 60 -8.09 13.71 -21.16
C GLN A 60 -9.26 13.86 -22.15
N ASP A 61 -8.98 14.02 -23.45
CA ASP A 61 -9.96 14.46 -24.44
C ASP A 61 -11.14 13.48 -24.62
N GLU A 62 -10.93 12.18 -24.36
CA GLU A 62 -11.93 11.12 -24.53
C GLU A 62 -12.57 10.62 -23.22
N LEU A 63 -12.30 11.26 -22.07
CA LEU A 63 -12.82 10.78 -20.79
C LEU A 63 -14.32 11.09 -20.62
N ASP A 64 -15.10 10.05 -20.32
CA ASP A 64 -16.45 10.23 -19.83
C ASP A 64 -16.43 10.91 -18.43
N PRO A 65 -17.53 11.53 -17.98
CA PRO A 65 -17.53 12.26 -16.71
C PRO A 65 -17.05 11.40 -15.52
N SER A 66 -17.41 10.11 -15.50
CA SER A 66 -17.07 9.20 -14.42
C SER A 66 -15.60 8.80 -14.45
N GLU A 67 -15.05 8.60 -15.64
CA GLU A 67 -13.62 8.43 -15.85
C GLU A 67 -12.86 9.70 -15.49
N ALA A 68 -13.37 10.88 -15.83
CA ALA A 68 -12.75 12.15 -15.47
C ALA A 68 -12.63 12.34 -13.96
N ALA A 69 -13.64 11.97 -13.18
CA ALA A 69 -13.56 12.01 -11.72
C ALA A 69 -12.55 11.00 -11.15
N ASP A 70 -12.51 9.77 -11.68
CA ASP A 70 -11.51 8.78 -11.29
C ASP A 70 -10.10 9.28 -11.60
N PHE A 71 -9.91 9.80 -12.81
CA PHE A 71 -8.64 10.32 -13.32
C PHE A 71 -8.13 11.46 -12.45
N GLU A 72 -9.02 12.40 -12.11
CA GLU A 72 -8.70 13.55 -11.29
C GLU A 72 -8.30 13.16 -9.85
N ALA A 73 -8.96 12.14 -9.29
CA ALA A 73 -8.56 11.57 -8.00
C ALA A 73 -7.18 10.88 -8.08
N LEU A 74 -6.89 10.19 -9.18
CA LEU A 74 -5.58 9.57 -9.42
C LEU A 74 -4.48 10.60 -9.67
N CYS A 75 -4.76 11.70 -10.35
CA CYS A 75 -3.83 12.82 -10.53
C CYS A 75 -3.46 13.44 -9.18
N LEU A 76 -4.44 13.67 -8.31
CA LEU A 76 -4.19 14.18 -6.96
C LEU A 76 -3.34 13.20 -6.14
N LEU A 77 -3.62 11.90 -6.26
CA LEU A 77 -2.82 10.86 -5.61
C LEU A 77 -1.38 10.82 -6.17
N GLY A 78 -1.23 10.95 -7.49
CA GLY A 78 0.05 11.06 -8.19
C GLY A 78 0.85 12.26 -7.71
N GLU A 79 0.26 13.44 -7.59
CA GLU A 79 0.92 14.64 -7.05
C GLU A 79 1.40 14.46 -5.60
N ALA A 80 0.65 13.72 -4.77
CA ALA A 80 1.10 13.37 -3.43
C ALA A 80 2.27 12.38 -3.47
N PHE A 81 2.21 11.34 -4.32
CA PHE A 81 3.31 10.38 -4.46
C PHE A 81 4.56 10.98 -5.10
N ASP A 82 4.42 11.91 -6.04
CA ASP A 82 5.55 12.65 -6.60
C ASP A 82 6.26 13.46 -5.51
N ALA A 83 5.48 14.17 -4.70
CA ALA A 83 6.00 14.92 -3.56
C ALA A 83 6.65 14.03 -2.48
N LEU A 84 6.26 12.76 -2.39
CA LEU A 84 6.91 11.77 -1.53
C LEU A 84 8.21 11.25 -2.13
N VAL A 85 8.18 10.83 -3.40
CA VAL A 85 9.23 10.00 -4.02
C VAL A 85 10.37 10.85 -4.55
N GLN A 86 10.10 11.97 -5.22
CA GLN A 86 11.13 12.81 -5.86
C GLN A 86 12.26 13.24 -4.92
N PRO A 87 12.00 13.65 -3.66
CA PRO A 87 13.07 14.03 -2.73
C PRO A 87 14.15 12.95 -2.55
N PHE A 88 13.78 11.68 -2.66
CA PHE A 88 14.69 10.56 -2.46
C PHE A 88 15.38 10.08 -3.74
N ILE A 89 14.75 10.27 -4.90
CA ILE A 89 15.25 9.71 -6.18
C ILE A 89 15.87 10.74 -7.12
N ASN A 90 15.50 12.01 -6.98
CA ASN A 90 15.93 13.09 -7.87
C ASN A 90 17.25 13.70 -7.38
N ILE A 91 18.34 13.32 -8.04
CA ILE A 91 19.71 13.75 -7.72
C ILE A 91 19.99 15.23 -8.00
N ASP A 92 19.08 15.89 -8.71
CA ASP A 92 19.18 17.30 -9.10
C ASP A 92 18.40 18.23 -8.16
N TYR A 93 17.69 17.68 -7.18
CA TYR A 93 17.04 18.48 -6.14
C TYR A 93 18.06 18.97 -5.12
N SER A 94 18.11 20.29 -4.94
CA SER A 94 18.77 20.90 -3.79
C SER A 94 18.09 20.47 -2.48
N PHE A 95 18.81 20.56 -1.37
CA PHE A 95 18.24 20.19 -0.07
C PHE A 95 17.00 21.03 0.29
N SER A 96 16.99 22.32 -0.05
CA SER A 96 15.78 23.16 0.09
C SER A 96 14.59 22.62 -0.72
N GLN A 97 14.80 22.21 -1.98
CA GLN A 97 13.75 21.63 -2.81
C GLN A 97 13.24 20.30 -2.23
N GLN A 98 14.14 19.43 -1.73
CA GLN A 98 13.77 18.19 -1.07
C GLN A 98 12.85 18.46 0.14
N ILE A 99 13.25 19.38 1.02
CA ILE A 99 12.46 19.73 2.21
C ILE A 99 11.13 20.38 1.84
N THR A 100 11.09 21.35 0.92
CA THR A 100 9.84 21.96 0.45
C THR A 100 8.87 20.92 -0.10
N THR A 101 9.39 19.98 -0.89
CA THR A 101 8.60 18.92 -1.53
C THR A 101 8.07 17.91 -0.51
N LEU A 102 8.87 17.51 0.48
CA LEU A 102 8.39 16.66 1.59
C LEU A 102 7.35 17.38 2.47
N VAL A 103 7.50 18.69 2.69
CA VAL A 103 6.48 19.48 3.41
C VAL A 103 5.19 19.57 2.59
N LYS A 104 5.27 19.73 1.26
CA LYS A 104 4.10 19.64 0.36
C LYS A 104 3.41 18.28 0.55
N PHE A 105 4.15 17.18 0.51
CA PHE A 105 3.62 15.84 0.75
C PHE A 105 2.90 15.73 2.10
N ALA A 106 3.53 16.16 3.19
CA ALA A 106 2.96 16.09 4.54
C ALA A 106 1.63 16.85 4.67
N HIS A 107 1.51 18.01 4.02
CA HIS A 107 0.26 18.78 3.99
C HIS A 107 -0.78 18.18 3.05
N LEU A 108 -0.39 17.62 1.90
CA LEU A 108 -1.31 16.90 1.00
C LEU A 108 -1.98 15.71 1.70
N ILE A 109 -1.19 14.84 2.33
CA ILE A 109 -1.74 13.69 3.05
C ILE A 109 -2.57 14.13 4.27
N CYS A 110 -2.22 15.24 4.92
CA CYS A 110 -3.00 15.84 6.00
C CYS A 110 -4.38 16.32 5.51
N GLY A 111 -4.42 17.06 4.40
CA GLY A 111 -5.68 17.51 3.79
C GLY A 111 -6.57 16.34 3.39
N LEU A 112 -6.00 15.34 2.71
CA LEU A 112 -6.71 14.12 2.33
C LEU A 112 -7.19 13.30 3.53
N TYR A 113 -6.38 13.21 4.58
CA TYR A 113 -6.74 12.55 5.84
C TYR A 113 -7.81 13.31 6.62
N LEU A 114 -7.79 14.65 6.62
CA LEU A 114 -8.85 15.45 7.22
C LEU A 114 -10.20 15.26 6.52
N SER A 115 -10.18 15.14 5.19
CA SER A 115 -11.40 14.91 4.40
C SER A 115 -11.94 13.49 4.53
N ASN A 116 -11.06 12.47 4.51
CA ASN A 116 -11.47 11.07 4.36
C ASN A 116 -11.18 10.18 5.58
N GLY A 117 -10.47 10.70 6.59
CA GLY A 117 -10.02 9.96 7.77
C GLY A 117 -9.26 8.68 7.42
N THR A 118 -9.58 7.61 8.16
CA THR A 118 -8.99 6.28 7.98
C THR A 118 -9.37 5.57 6.69
N SER A 119 -10.23 6.17 5.86
CA SER A 119 -10.55 5.65 4.53
C SER A 119 -9.48 6.01 3.50
N PHE A 120 -8.70 7.07 3.74
CA PHE A 120 -7.53 7.41 2.92
C PHE A 120 -6.29 6.61 3.34
N LEU A 121 -5.80 6.80 4.57
CA LEU A 121 -4.65 6.10 5.14
C LEU A 121 -5.00 5.51 6.50
N SER A 122 -4.36 4.40 6.91
CA SER A 122 -4.49 3.92 8.28
C SER A 122 -3.88 4.95 9.25
N ASN A 123 -4.39 4.96 10.48
CA ASN A 123 -3.87 5.81 11.55
C ASN A 123 -2.35 5.66 11.74
N GLN A 124 -1.88 4.41 11.70
CA GLN A 124 -0.47 4.06 11.84
C GLN A 124 0.34 4.60 10.65
N LEU A 125 -0.06 4.24 9.42
CA LEU A 125 0.63 4.67 8.20
C LEU A 125 0.68 6.21 8.07
N TYR A 126 -0.41 6.91 8.42
CA TYR A 126 -0.42 8.37 8.47
C TYR A 126 0.64 8.92 9.43
N GLY A 127 0.69 8.39 10.66
CA GLY A 127 1.67 8.85 11.64
C GLY A 127 3.11 8.55 11.25
N ASP A 128 3.37 7.37 10.69
CA ASP A 128 4.70 6.96 10.23
C ASP A 128 5.19 7.88 9.10
N LEU A 129 4.33 8.20 8.13
CA LEU A 129 4.64 9.13 7.04
C LEU A 129 4.89 10.56 7.54
N GLN A 130 4.08 11.05 8.50
CA GLN A 130 4.30 12.36 9.12
C GLN A 130 5.59 12.40 9.94
N ALA A 131 5.90 11.32 10.67
CA ALA A 131 7.14 11.20 11.44
C ALA A 131 8.38 11.18 10.53
N MET A 132 8.31 10.47 9.41
CA MET A 132 9.36 10.45 8.39
C MET A 132 9.66 11.86 7.86
N VAL A 133 8.64 12.63 7.47
CA VAL A 133 8.83 14.03 7.01
C VAL A 133 9.37 14.90 8.14
N ASN A 134 8.82 14.79 9.34
CA ASN A 134 9.26 15.57 10.50
C ASN A 134 10.74 15.30 10.83
N ASN A 135 11.18 14.05 10.76
CA ASN A 135 12.58 13.69 10.94
C ASN A 135 13.47 14.36 9.88
N ALA A 136 13.09 14.33 8.60
CA ALA A 136 13.84 15.01 7.54
C ALA A 136 13.95 16.52 7.78
N VAL A 137 12.85 17.17 8.20
CA VAL A 137 12.82 18.60 8.52
C VAL A 137 13.70 18.93 9.74
N LEU A 138 13.64 18.12 10.80
CA LEU A 138 14.41 18.32 12.03
C LEU A 138 15.91 18.03 11.88
N MET A 139 16.31 17.29 10.84
CA MET A 139 17.74 17.12 10.53
C MET A 139 18.39 18.44 10.14
N VAL A 140 17.67 19.37 9.51
CA VAL A 140 18.22 20.68 9.12
C VAL A 140 18.77 21.45 10.34
N PRO A 141 17.97 21.79 11.38
CA PRO A 141 18.49 22.51 12.53
C PRO A 141 19.50 21.70 13.34
N LYS A 142 19.36 20.37 13.42
CA LYS A 142 20.33 19.49 14.10
C LYS A 142 21.71 19.59 13.45
N THR A 143 21.79 19.41 12.14
CA THR A 143 23.05 19.52 11.41
C THR A 143 23.62 20.92 11.48
N ARG A 144 22.78 21.97 11.35
CA ARG A 144 23.23 23.37 11.49
C ARG A 144 23.82 23.70 12.87
N LEU A 145 23.34 23.05 13.93
CA LEU A 145 23.88 23.23 15.27
C LEU A 145 25.25 22.57 15.42
N ILE A 146 25.46 21.44 14.73
CA ILE A 146 26.73 20.70 14.72
C ILE A 146 27.76 21.43 13.85
N ASP A 147 27.43 21.59 12.56
CA ASP A 147 28.23 22.31 11.58
C ASP A 147 27.35 22.67 10.36
N PRO A 148 27.08 23.97 10.10
CA PRO A 148 26.29 24.42 8.97
C PRO A 148 26.84 24.03 7.58
N SER A 149 28.13 23.72 7.49
CA SER A 149 28.82 23.39 6.24
C SER A 149 28.74 21.92 5.85
N LEU A 150 28.09 21.08 6.66
CA LEU A 150 27.88 19.67 6.34
C LEU A 150 26.76 19.46 5.31
N ASP A 151 27.00 18.49 4.43
CA ASP A 151 25.99 17.96 3.52
C ASP A 151 24.97 17.12 4.28
N VAL A 152 23.69 17.21 3.87
CA VAL A 152 22.60 16.41 4.43
C VAL A 152 21.99 15.55 3.33
N PHE A 153 22.04 14.24 3.52
CA PHE A 153 21.49 13.25 2.59
C PHE A 153 20.25 12.60 3.20
N ILE A 154 19.05 13.03 2.79
CA ILE A 154 17.80 12.47 3.33
C ILE A 154 17.58 11.00 2.97
N CYS A 155 18.22 10.50 1.91
CA CYS A 155 18.22 9.09 1.55
C CYS A 155 18.88 8.19 2.63
N LEU A 156 19.69 8.77 3.53
CA LEU A 156 20.31 8.04 4.64
C LEU A 156 19.45 8.00 5.90
N LEU A 157 18.22 8.54 5.86
CA LEU A 157 17.29 8.49 7.00
C LEU A 157 16.57 7.14 7.13
N GLY A 158 16.63 6.31 6.09
CA GLY A 158 16.17 4.92 6.13
C GLY A 158 17.18 3.98 6.78
N ASP A 159 16.88 2.69 6.74
CA ASP A 159 17.66 1.61 7.32
C ASP A 159 18.44 0.78 6.29
N ASP A 160 18.47 1.18 5.00
CA ASP A 160 19.22 0.53 3.91
C ASP A 160 20.66 0.14 4.28
N VAL A 161 21.35 0.99 5.05
CA VAL A 161 22.73 0.73 5.51
C VAL A 161 22.77 -0.47 6.46
N LEU A 162 21.80 -0.54 7.37
CA LEU A 162 21.63 -1.64 8.30
C LEU A 162 21.16 -2.91 7.59
N GLU A 163 20.22 -2.79 6.65
CA GLU A 163 19.77 -3.90 5.79
C GLU A 163 20.93 -4.48 4.98
N SER A 164 21.80 -3.63 4.45
CA SER A 164 23.02 -4.04 3.74
C SER A 164 23.96 -4.84 4.66
N LEU A 165 24.12 -4.41 5.92
CA LEU A 165 24.90 -5.12 6.92
C LEU A 165 24.27 -6.48 7.26
N PHE A 166 22.95 -6.55 7.46
CA PHE A 166 22.24 -7.82 7.65
C PHE A 166 22.40 -8.74 6.45
N GLY A 167 22.27 -8.21 5.22
CA GLY A 167 22.49 -8.94 3.99
C GLY A 167 23.88 -9.57 3.94
N ARG A 168 24.93 -8.82 4.32
CA ARG A 168 26.30 -9.34 4.42
C ARG A 168 26.46 -10.40 5.49
N CYS A 169 25.89 -10.20 6.68
CA CYS A 169 25.88 -11.21 7.74
C CYS A 169 25.28 -12.54 7.25
N ARG A 170 24.17 -12.48 6.50
CA ARG A 170 23.54 -13.67 5.90
C ARG A 170 24.41 -14.31 4.83
N MET A 171 25.08 -13.52 3.99
CA MET A 171 25.97 -14.03 2.94
C MET A 171 27.22 -14.74 3.51
N LEU A 172 27.77 -14.27 4.64
CA LEU A 172 28.89 -14.92 5.32
C LEU A 172 28.56 -16.35 5.77
N GLY A 173 27.30 -16.63 6.07
CA GLY A 173 26.82 -17.97 6.42
C GLY A 173 26.80 -18.97 5.25
N GLY A 174 26.99 -18.50 4.01
CA GLY A 174 26.97 -19.34 2.81
C GLY A 174 25.67 -20.13 2.68
N HIS A 175 25.72 -21.44 2.87
CA HIS A 175 24.54 -22.33 2.86
C HIS A 175 23.68 -22.25 4.12
N SER A 176 24.16 -21.57 5.18
CA SER A 176 23.44 -21.33 6.42
C SER A 176 23.19 -19.82 6.62
N PRO A 177 22.26 -19.21 5.86
CA PRO A 177 22.03 -17.76 5.90
C PRO A 177 21.40 -17.28 7.20
N ASN A 178 20.83 -18.20 7.99
CA ASN A 178 20.31 -17.93 9.32
C ASN A 178 21.40 -18.29 10.34
N CYS A 179 21.57 -17.47 11.36
CA CYS A 179 22.56 -17.68 12.42
C CYS A 179 21.88 -17.75 13.77
N SER A 180 22.44 -18.55 14.67
CA SER A 180 22.14 -18.43 16.10
C SER A 180 22.62 -17.09 16.64
N ILE A 181 22.12 -16.67 17.81
CA ILE A 181 22.53 -15.40 18.43
C ILE A 181 24.04 -15.34 18.71
N GLY A 182 24.67 -16.48 19.05
CA GLY A 182 26.11 -16.57 19.24
C GLY A 182 26.88 -16.34 17.93
N GLU A 183 26.45 -16.99 16.84
CA GLU A 183 27.04 -16.77 15.51
C GLU A 183 26.77 -15.38 14.96
N LEU A 184 25.66 -14.74 15.35
CA LEU A 184 25.30 -13.40 14.90
C LEU A 184 26.41 -12.41 15.24
N CYS A 185 26.93 -12.43 16.47
CA CYS A 185 28.03 -11.56 16.91
C CYS A 185 29.28 -11.74 16.03
N ASP A 186 29.71 -12.98 15.82
CA ASP A 186 30.91 -13.30 15.03
C ASP A 186 30.74 -12.89 13.55
N ARG A 187 29.56 -13.14 12.98
CA ARG A 187 29.24 -12.79 11.60
C ARG A 187 29.10 -11.29 11.42
N PHE A 188 28.54 -10.56 12.38
CA PHE A 188 28.47 -9.09 12.36
C PHE A 188 29.87 -8.47 12.46
N GLY A 189 30.73 -8.97 13.37
CA GLY A 189 32.12 -8.52 13.46
C GLY A 189 32.86 -8.72 12.13
N SER A 190 32.67 -9.88 11.50
CA SER A 190 33.22 -10.17 10.18
C SER A 190 32.63 -9.28 9.07
N ALA A 191 31.32 -9.02 9.10
CA ALA A 191 30.65 -8.17 8.12
C ALA A 191 31.08 -6.70 8.23
N MET A 192 31.27 -6.18 9.45
CA MET A 192 31.81 -4.85 9.71
C MET A 192 33.26 -4.73 9.24
N ASN A 193 34.09 -5.76 9.48
CA ASN A 193 35.46 -5.80 8.94
C ASN A 193 35.47 -5.72 7.40
N LEU A 194 34.57 -6.45 6.74
CA LEU A 194 34.40 -6.34 5.28
C LEU A 194 33.92 -4.95 4.86
N ASP A 195 33.01 -4.33 5.61
CA ASP A 195 32.53 -2.98 5.30
C ASP A 195 33.63 -1.93 5.42
N MET A 196 34.49 -2.03 6.44
CA MET A 196 35.68 -1.18 6.55
C MET A 196 36.65 -1.39 5.39
N VAL A 197 36.85 -2.63 4.93
CA VAL A 197 37.70 -2.94 3.77
C VAL A 197 37.11 -2.32 2.50
N TYR A 198 35.81 -2.51 2.24
CA TYR A 198 35.15 -1.93 1.07
C TYR A 198 35.05 -0.41 1.13
N GLY A 199 34.94 0.18 2.32
CA GLY A 199 35.00 1.63 2.50
C GLY A 199 36.35 2.23 2.11
N ARG A 200 37.45 1.48 2.29
CA ARG A 200 38.81 1.88 1.87
C ARG A 200 39.10 1.54 0.40
N SER A 201 38.53 0.44 -0.10
CA SER A 201 38.75 -0.09 -1.44
C SER A 201 37.44 -0.60 -2.03
N ALA A 202 36.65 0.33 -2.58
CA ALA A 202 35.32 0.05 -3.12
C ALA A 202 35.34 -0.95 -4.30
N GLU A 203 36.47 -1.07 -5.00
CA GLU A 203 36.71 -2.01 -6.09
C GLU A 203 36.70 -3.48 -5.65
N PHE A 204 36.94 -3.77 -4.36
CA PHE A 204 36.89 -5.13 -3.83
C PHE A 204 35.47 -5.62 -3.58
N GLU A 205 34.49 -4.71 -3.48
CA GLU A 205 33.10 -5.08 -3.34
C GLU A 205 32.58 -5.61 -4.68
N ARG A 206 32.48 -6.94 -4.81
CA ARG A 206 31.76 -7.55 -5.94
C ARG A 206 30.29 -7.17 -5.85
N LYS A 207 29.92 -6.10 -6.58
CA LYS A 207 28.52 -5.72 -6.78
C LYS A 207 27.75 -6.93 -7.27
N LEU A 208 26.71 -7.33 -6.53
CA LEU A 208 25.89 -8.49 -6.88
C LEU A 208 25.33 -8.27 -8.30
N LYS A 209 25.79 -9.05 -9.29
CA LYS A 209 25.28 -8.97 -10.67
C LYS A 209 23.76 -9.15 -10.77
N ARG A 210 23.14 -9.76 -9.75
CA ARG A 210 21.67 -9.91 -9.64
C ARG A 210 20.93 -8.57 -9.44
N LEU A 211 21.63 -7.51 -9.02
CA LEU A 211 21.15 -6.12 -8.96
C LEU A 211 21.42 -5.33 -10.26
N ALA A 212 22.18 -5.88 -11.21
CA ALA A 212 22.46 -5.26 -12.51
C ALA A 212 21.44 -5.67 -13.59
N LEU A 213 20.19 -5.91 -13.21
CA LEU A 213 19.07 -6.06 -14.15
C LEU A 213 18.59 -4.66 -14.53
N ILE A 214 18.97 -4.29 -15.75
CA ILE A 214 18.55 -3.12 -16.52
C ILE A 214 17.02 -2.99 -16.40
N ARG A 215 16.55 -2.02 -15.60
CA ARG A 215 15.20 -1.41 -15.54
C ARG A 215 14.94 -0.98 -14.09
N SER A 216 14.93 0.34 -13.86
CA SER A 216 14.37 1.07 -12.67
C SER A 216 14.70 0.63 -11.23
N ARG A 217 15.37 -0.51 -10.98
CA ARG A 217 15.68 -1.10 -9.65
C ARG A 217 16.90 -0.50 -8.94
N GLY A 218 17.41 0.63 -9.41
CA GLY A 218 18.51 1.35 -8.76
C GLY A 218 18.09 2.71 -8.21
N LEU A 219 16.78 3.01 -8.25
CA LEU A 219 16.22 4.26 -7.73
C LEU A 219 16.16 4.26 -6.20
N ASP A 220 16.02 3.10 -5.57
CA ASP A 220 16.02 2.90 -4.13
C ASP A 220 17.45 2.94 -3.54
N HIS A 221 18.45 2.39 -4.23
CA HIS A 221 19.84 2.34 -3.74
C HIS A 221 20.70 3.57 -4.09
N ARG A 222 20.12 4.76 -4.01
CA ARG A 222 20.84 6.00 -4.32
C ARG A 222 21.80 6.36 -3.18
N ARG A 223 23.11 6.35 -3.49
CA ARG A 223 24.19 6.72 -2.55
C ARG A 223 24.50 8.22 -2.58
N PRO A 224 25.00 8.81 -1.47
CA PRO A 224 25.45 10.20 -1.39
C PRO A 224 26.28 10.69 -2.59
N SER A 225 27.18 9.85 -3.09
CA SER A 225 28.05 10.15 -4.24
C SER A 225 27.32 10.46 -5.56
N HIS A 226 26.04 10.10 -5.68
CA HIS A 226 25.25 10.36 -6.90
C HIS A 226 24.56 11.72 -6.91
N TRP A 227 24.48 12.43 -5.77
CA TRP A 227 23.81 13.74 -5.72
C TRP A 227 24.68 14.82 -6.38
N ARG A 228 24.05 15.65 -7.19
CA ARG A 228 24.72 16.72 -7.97
C ARG A 228 24.38 18.12 -7.47
N ALA A 229 23.21 18.28 -6.86
CA ALA A 229 22.73 19.56 -6.38
C ALA A 229 23.36 19.98 -5.04
N ASN A 230 23.17 21.24 -4.66
CA ASN A 230 23.59 21.76 -3.36
C ASN A 230 22.75 21.14 -2.23
N ILE A 231 23.41 20.39 -1.36
CA ILE A 231 22.81 19.66 -0.25
C ILE A 231 23.33 20.12 1.13
N LEU A 232 23.98 21.28 1.18
CA LEU A 232 24.49 21.87 2.41
C LEU A 232 23.37 22.24 3.37
N ALA A 233 23.53 21.93 4.66
CA ALA A 233 22.55 22.26 5.69
C ALA A 233 22.26 23.78 5.77
N VAL A 234 23.28 24.63 5.63
CA VAL A 234 23.13 26.10 5.64
C VAL A 234 22.30 26.64 4.48
N SER A 235 22.23 25.91 3.36
CA SER A 235 21.47 26.34 2.18
C SER A 235 19.95 26.25 2.36
N CYS A 236 19.49 25.52 3.38
CA CYS A 236 18.09 25.29 3.67
C CYS A 236 17.54 26.26 4.72
N ASP A 237 16.65 27.15 4.30
CA ASP A 237 15.78 27.92 5.20
C ASP A 237 14.50 27.13 5.48
N THR A 238 14.49 26.40 6.59
CA THR A 238 13.37 25.55 7.00
C THR A 238 12.05 26.32 7.10
N LYS A 239 12.06 27.60 7.53
CA LYS A 239 10.82 28.38 7.68
C LYS A 239 10.23 28.73 6.32
N LYS A 240 11.10 29.09 5.36
CA LYS A 240 10.71 29.34 3.98
C LYS A 240 10.20 28.06 3.33
N CYS A 241 10.98 26.97 3.36
CA CYS A 241 10.59 25.69 2.78
C CYS A 241 9.26 25.18 3.35
N TRP A 242 9.03 25.37 4.65
CA TRP A 242 7.76 25.00 5.28
C TRP A 242 6.57 25.76 4.71
N ARG A 243 6.69 27.09 4.61
CA ARG A 243 5.64 27.97 4.07
C ARG A 243 5.36 27.68 2.61
N ASP A 244 6.41 27.54 1.81
CA ASP A 244 6.32 27.28 0.38
C ASP A 244 5.65 25.91 0.13
N GLY A 245 6.10 24.86 0.83
CA GLY A 245 5.50 23.52 0.71
C GLY A 245 4.04 23.46 1.16
N MET A 246 3.70 24.16 2.25
CA MET A 246 2.30 24.29 2.70
C MET A 246 1.44 25.00 1.65
N LYS A 247 1.92 26.11 1.09
CA LYS A 247 1.21 26.87 0.04
C LYS A 247 1.02 26.04 -1.23
N ASP A 248 2.04 25.29 -1.64
CA ASP A 248 1.98 24.42 -2.82
C ASP A 248 0.97 23.28 -2.61
N ALA A 249 0.91 22.71 -1.40
CA ALA A 249 -0.09 21.72 -1.04
C ALA A 249 -1.52 22.29 -1.09
N GLU A 250 -1.75 23.47 -0.50
CA GLU A 250 -3.06 24.15 -0.59
C GLU A 250 -3.45 24.44 -2.04
N GLY A 251 -2.49 24.91 -2.85
CA GLY A 251 -2.67 25.15 -4.28
C GLY A 251 -3.09 23.89 -5.02
N THR A 252 -2.45 22.76 -4.71
CA THR A 252 -2.72 21.44 -5.32
C THR A 252 -4.08 20.90 -4.88
N LEU A 253 -4.41 20.93 -3.58
CA LEU A 253 -5.73 20.52 -3.07
C LEU A 253 -6.85 21.33 -3.71
N ARG A 254 -6.66 22.65 -3.84
CA ARG A 254 -7.63 23.54 -4.49
C ARG A 254 -7.74 23.27 -5.99
N LYS A 255 -6.61 23.08 -6.69
CA LYS A 255 -6.57 22.70 -8.12
C LYS A 255 -7.44 21.46 -8.36
N HIS A 256 -7.33 20.47 -7.48
CA HIS A 256 -8.08 19.22 -7.57
C HIS A 256 -9.46 19.25 -6.90
N GLY A 257 -9.94 20.41 -6.44
CA GLY A 257 -11.29 20.58 -5.89
C GLY A 257 -11.52 19.96 -4.50
N VAL A 258 -10.47 19.66 -3.74
CA VAL A 258 -10.61 19.20 -2.35
C VAL A 258 -11.02 20.37 -1.46
N LYS A 259 -12.21 20.28 -0.87
CA LYS A 259 -12.77 21.31 0.00
C LYS A 259 -12.13 21.23 1.38
N MET A 260 -11.33 22.24 1.73
CA MET A 260 -10.86 22.47 3.09
C MET A 260 -11.73 23.53 3.77
N SER A 261 -12.16 23.28 5.02
CA SER A 261 -12.99 24.23 5.78
C SER A 261 -12.24 25.49 6.19
N ILE A 262 -10.93 25.37 6.42
CA ILE A 262 -10.00 26.44 6.83
C ILE A 262 -8.65 26.18 6.17
N THR A 263 -7.84 27.23 6.01
CA THR A 263 -6.44 27.10 5.57
C THR A 263 -5.62 26.31 6.58
N PHE A 264 -4.48 25.75 6.16
CA PHE A 264 -3.57 25.12 7.11
C PHE A 264 -3.01 26.13 8.11
N GLU A 265 -2.72 27.36 7.68
CA GLU A 265 -2.24 28.41 8.57
C GLU A 265 -3.24 28.69 9.70
N ASP A 266 -4.52 28.83 9.39
CA ASP A 266 -5.55 29.06 10.40
C ASP A 266 -5.83 27.83 11.25
N ARG A 267 -5.69 26.64 10.66
CA ARG A 267 -5.77 25.37 11.40
C ARG A 267 -4.71 25.33 12.48
N TRP A 268 -3.44 25.57 12.15
CA TRP A 268 -2.33 25.47 13.10
C TRP A 268 -2.34 26.53 14.21
N LYS A 269 -3.19 27.57 14.11
CA LYS A 269 -3.45 28.50 15.22
C LYS A 269 -4.39 27.90 16.28
N GLN A 270 -5.13 26.84 15.95
CA GLN A 270 -6.04 26.17 16.88
C GLN A 270 -5.26 25.33 17.90
N ARG A 271 -5.78 25.30 19.14
CA ARG A 271 -5.11 24.60 20.24
C ARG A 271 -4.98 23.11 19.95
N ASN A 272 -3.79 22.55 20.19
CA ASN A 272 -3.46 21.13 20.04
C ASN A 272 -3.63 20.58 18.62
N THR A 273 -3.52 21.43 17.60
CA THR A 273 -3.52 21.00 16.20
C THR A 273 -2.12 21.15 15.61
N ASP A 274 -1.70 20.13 14.87
CA ASP A 274 -0.47 20.09 14.10
C ASP A 274 -0.57 18.94 13.07
N LEU A 275 0.47 18.70 12.29
CA LEU A 275 0.47 17.60 11.30
C LEU A 275 0.36 16.21 11.94
N LEU A 276 0.79 16.03 13.19
CA LEU A 276 0.64 14.77 13.93
C LEU A 276 -0.72 14.68 14.63
N ARG A 277 -1.47 15.79 14.76
CA ARG A 277 -2.79 15.90 15.37
C ARG A 277 -3.71 16.77 14.49
N PRO A 278 -4.04 16.32 13.27
CA PRO A 278 -4.67 17.18 12.26
C PRO A 278 -6.07 17.69 12.68
N SER A 279 -6.84 16.85 13.40
CA SER A 279 -8.17 17.20 13.93
C SER A 279 -8.14 17.80 15.34
N GLY A 280 -6.96 17.94 15.93
CA GLY A 280 -6.79 18.23 17.35
C GLY A 280 -6.97 17.00 18.25
N GLY A 281 -6.34 17.05 19.43
CA GLY A 281 -6.52 16.01 20.46
C GLY A 281 -5.48 14.89 20.42
N LYS A 282 -5.93 13.65 20.18
CA LYS A 282 -5.05 12.46 20.23
C LYS A 282 -4.26 12.29 18.93
N TYR A 283 -3.07 11.71 19.05
CA TYR A 283 -2.27 11.29 17.90
C TYR A 283 -2.95 10.13 17.18
N PRO A 284 -3.21 10.22 15.85
CA PRO A 284 -3.81 9.14 15.09
C PRO A 284 -3.07 7.81 15.30
N ALA A 285 -1.74 7.80 15.21
CA ALA A 285 -0.92 6.59 15.33
C ALA A 285 -0.93 5.91 16.71
N ILE A 286 -1.50 6.53 17.76
CA ILE A 286 -1.62 5.92 19.09
C ILE A 286 -3.05 5.34 19.29
N SER A 287 -3.90 5.37 18.27
CA SER A 287 -5.25 4.82 18.35
C SER A 287 -5.22 3.29 18.48
N ALA A 288 -6.07 2.73 19.35
CA ALA A 288 -6.23 1.28 19.53
C ALA A 288 -6.93 0.58 18.34
N GLU A 289 -7.27 1.32 17.28
CA GLU A 289 -7.86 0.75 16.08
C GLU A 289 -6.86 -0.16 15.35
N ILE A 290 -7.28 -1.41 15.11
CA ILE A 290 -6.50 -2.39 14.36
C ILE A 290 -6.24 -1.86 12.94
N ASP A 291 -4.97 -1.82 12.54
CA ASP A 291 -4.59 -1.44 11.18
C ASP A 291 -5.20 -2.40 10.17
N ARG A 292 -5.98 -1.85 9.23
CA ARG A 292 -6.66 -2.58 8.16
C ARG A 292 -5.66 -3.24 7.20
N SER A 293 -4.44 -2.70 7.09
CA SER A 293 -3.38 -3.26 6.25
C SER A 293 -2.88 -4.63 6.76
N MET A 294 -3.01 -4.89 8.06
CA MET A 294 -2.49 -6.09 8.72
C MET A 294 -3.49 -7.27 8.75
N VAL A 295 -4.77 -7.02 8.44
CA VAL A 295 -5.85 -8.02 8.60
C VAL A 295 -5.70 -9.25 7.69
N ASN A 296 -4.99 -9.11 6.56
CA ASN A 296 -4.73 -10.24 5.66
C ASN A 296 -3.39 -10.96 5.93
N LEU A 297 -2.52 -10.40 6.76
CA LEU A 297 -1.23 -11.01 7.14
C LEU A 297 -1.38 -11.93 8.36
N SER A 298 -2.42 -11.76 9.18
CA SER A 298 -2.72 -12.67 10.29
C SER A 298 -3.51 -13.88 9.80
N SER A 299 -2.80 -14.93 9.37
CA SER A 299 -3.36 -16.26 9.18
C SER A 299 -3.62 -16.96 10.53
N ASP A 300 -4.43 -16.36 11.41
CA ASP A 300 -5.17 -17.11 12.44
C ASP A 300 -6.16 -16.19 13.20
N PRO A 301 -7.48 -16.39 13.10
CA PRO A 301 -8.47 -15.61 13.86
C PRO A 301 -8.64 -16.08 15.31
N SER A 302 -7.85 -17.06 15.78
CA SER A 302 -8.03 -17.69 17.10
C SER A 302 -7.18 -17.09 18.24
N VAL A 303 -6.27 -16.16 17.96
CA VAL A 303 -5.49 -15.52 19.03
C VAL A 303 -6.06 -14.12 19.26
N ALA A 304 -7.02 -14.04 20.18
CA ALA A 304 -7.39 -12.75 20.76
C ALA A 304 -6.11 -12.11 21.30
N ALA A 305 -5.75 -10.94 20.75
CA ALA A 305 -4.64 -10.15 21.27
C ALA A 305 -4.91 -9.91 22.77
N PRO A 306 -3.98 -10.28 23.67
CA PRO A 306 -4.15 -9.97 25.07
C PRO A 306 -4.21 -8.44 25.18
N SER A 307 -5.25 -7.95 25.85
CA SER A 307 -5.32 -6.57 26.30
C SER A 307 -4.02 -6.25 27.03
N ILE A 308 -3.23 -5.34 26.47
CA ILE A 308 -2.07 -4.77 27.16
C ILE A 308 -2.66 -3.87 28.25
N GLU A 309 -3.01 -4.48 29.37
CA GLU A 309 -3.10 -3.76 30.62
C GLU A 309 -1.69 -3.26 30.91
N THR A 310 -1.60 -1.97 31.21
CA THR A 310 -0.34 -1.30 31.52
C THR A 310 0.05 -1.69 32.95
N GLU A 311 0.30 -2.98 33.18
CA GLU A 311 1.03 -3.42 34.34
C GLU A 311 2.48 -3.04 34.11
N THR A 312 2.99 -2.18 34.99
CA THR A 312 4.41 -1.89 35.17
C THR A 312 5.14 -3.18 35.56
N ASN A 313 5.35 -4.07 34.59
CA ASN A 313 6.23 -5.20 34.77
C ASN A 313 7.66 -4.63 34.75
N PRO A 314 8.41 -4.71 35.86
CA PRO A 314 9.81 -4.35 35.83
C PRO A 314 10.47 -5.22 34.78
N ILE A 315 11.24 -4.58 33.90
CA ILE A 315 12.07 -5.23 32.89
C ILE A 315 12.74 -6.41 33.58
N ARG A 316 12.33 -7.64 33.25
CA ARG A 316 13.02 -8.83 33.78
C ARG A 316 14.42 -8.78 33.22
N GLU A 317 15.37 -8.45 34.07
CA GLU A 317 16.79 -8.48 33.77
C GLU A 317 17.13 -9.95 33.46
N ILE A 318 17.19 -10.27 32.18
CA ILE A 318 17.58 -11.60 31.73
C ILE A 318 19.09 -11.69 31.90
N ASP A 319 19.52 -12.49 32.87
CA ASP A 319 20.93 -12.80 33.07
C ASP A 319 21.43 -13.72 31.95
N PHE A 320 21.95 -13.10 30.90
CA PHE A 320 22.50 -13.79 29.73
C PHE A 320 23.72 -14.66 30.07
N GLU A 321 24.50 -14.31 31.10
CA GLU A 321 25.65 -15.10 31.54
C GLU A 321 25.21 -16.44 32.14
N ALA A 322 24.15 -16.43 32.96
CA ALA A 322 23.57 -17.65 33.53
C ALA A 322 23.02 -18.59 32.43
N LEU A 323 22.39 -18.03 31.39
CA LEU A 323 21.86 -18.80 30.25
C LEU A 323 22.96 -19.45 29.42
N ILE A 324 24.03 -18.71 29.13
CA ILE A 324 25.20 -19.22 28.38
C ILE A 324 25.91 -20.33 29.18
N THR A 325 26.04 -20.16 30.50
CA THR A 325 26.67 -21.15 31.38
C THR A 325 25.88 -22.46 31.41
N LYS A 326 24.55 -22.36 31.47
CA LYS A 326 23.64 -23.52 31.41
C LYS A 326 23.73 -24.27 30.08
N GLU A 327 23.78 -23.54 28.96
CA GLU A 327 23.90 -24.16 27.62
C GLU A 327 25.26 -24.85 27.42
N LYS A 328 26.35 -24.22 27.90
CA LYS A 328 27.70 -24.83 27.87
C LYS A 328 27.75 -26.12 28.69
N ALA A 329 27.13 -26.15 29.88
CA ALA A 329 27.06 -27.34 30.71
C ALA A 329 26.26 -28.47 30.05
N GLN A 330 25.15 -28.15 29.37
CA GLN A 330 24.35 -29.13 28.63
C GLN A 330 25.11 -29.73 27.43
N ARG A 331 25.88 -28.92 26.69
CA ARG A 331 26.72 -29.40 25.59
C ARG A 331 27.87 -30.28 26.06
N ALA A 332 28.49 -29.94 27.19
CA ALA A 332 29.54 -30.76 27.80
C ALA A 332 29.00 -32.13 28.26
N ALA A 333 27.80 -32.15 28.87
CA ALA A 333 27.13 -33.39 29.26
C ALA A 333 26.75 -34.28 28.05
N ALA A 334 26.30 -33.66 26.94
CA ALA A 334 25.99 -34.39 25.71
C ALA A 334 27.24 -34.97 25.02
N SER A 335 28.39 -34.28 25.12
CA SER A 335 29.65 -34.76 24.54
C SER A 335 30.25 -35.96 25.27
N ALA A 336 29.94 -36.15 26.56
CA ALA A 336 30.44 -37.27 27.36
C ALA A 336 29.68 -38.58 27.11
N ALA A 337 28.49 -38.53 26.52
CA ALA A 337 27.65 -39.69 26.21
C ALA A 337 27.70 -40.13 24.74
N ALA A 338 28.49 -39.46 23.89
CA ALA A 338 28.52 -39.73 22.46
C ALA A 338 29.36 -40.98 22.14
N GLN A 339 28.70 -42.03 21.66
CA GLN A 339 29.42 -43.13 20.99
C GLN A 339 30.17 -42.61 19.76
N PRO A 340 31.36 -43.17 19.45
CA PRO A 340 32.14 -42.74 18.29
C PRO A 340 31.28 -42.82 17.03
N HIS A 341 31.15 -41.69 16.33
CA HIS A 341 30.38 -41.62 15.09
C HIS A 341 31.03 -42.52 14.02
N SER A 342 30.46 -43.71 13.84
CA SER A 342 30.75 -44.53 12.66
C SER A 342 30.06 -43.92 11.44
N VAL A 343 30.79 -43.83 10.33
CA VAL A 343 30.26 -43.41 9.02
C VAL A 343 29.42 -44.52 8.38
N PHE A 344 29.45 -45.73 8.95
CA PHE A 344 28.70 -46.90 8.50
C PHE A 344 27.52 -47.18 9.44
N ALA A 345 26.44 -47.71 8.88
CA ALA A 345 25.29 -48.24 9.61
C ALA A 345 25.03 -49.67 9.14
N GLU A 346 24.67 -50.52 10.09
CA GLU A 346 24.32 -51.92 9.89
C GLU A 346 22.87 -51.99 9.42
N ILE A 347 22.63 -52.62 8.27
CA ILE A 347 21.30 -52.60 7.62
C ILE A 347 20.55 -53.92 7.69
N ASP A 348 21.21 -55.01 8.11
CA ASP A 348 20.62 -56.34 8.22
C ASP A 348 21.17 -57.11 9.44
N ALA A 349 20.55 -58.25 9.76
CA ALA A 349 20.92 -59.09 10.91
C ALA A 349 22.25 -59.84 10.70
N GLU A 350 22.73 -59.87 9.45
CA GLU A 350 23.98 -60.48 9.01
C GLU A 350 25.19 -59.52 9.16
N GLY A 351 24.96 -58.28 9.56
CA GLY A 351 26.00 -57.33 9.91
C GLY A 351 26.60 -56.55 8.73
N GLN A 352 25.88 -56.42 7.62
CA GLN A 352 26.34 -55.62 6.49
C GLN A 352 26.41 -54.14 6.86
N LEU A 353 27.64 -53.62 6.91
CA LEU A 353 27.94 -52.22 7.15
C LEU A 353 27.87 -51.43 5.84
N VAL A 354 26.83 -50.61 5.70
CA VAL A 354 26.66 -49.70 4.57
C VAL A 354 26.94 -48.27 5.00
N HIS A 355 27.63 -47.53 4.14
CA HIS A 355 27.94 -46.14 4.41
C HIS A 355 26.65 -45.32 4.58
N LYS A 356 26.52 -44.57 5.69
CA LYS A 356 25.31 -43.80 6.03
C LYS A 356 24.86 -42.87 4.91
N LYS A 357 25.80 -42.31 4.14
CA LYS A 357 25.55 -41.54 2.90
C LYS A 357 24.76 -42.30 1.84
N SER A 358 25.01 -43.60 1.65
CA SER A 358 24.26 -44.40 0.67
C SER A 358 22.84 -44.66 1.17
N ILE A 359 22.69 -44.94 2.47
CA ILE A 359 21.38 -45.14 3.11
C ILE A 359 20.55 -43.85 3.03
N THR A 360 21.13 -42.70 3.37
CA THR A 360 20.44 -41.41 3.25
C THR A 360 20.16 -41.04 1.81
N ARG A 361 21.06 -41.33 0.86
CA ARG A 361 20.77 -41.11 -0.56
C ARG A 361 19.57 -41.92 -1.04
N THR A 362 19.43 -43.17 -0.60
CA THR A 362 18.32 -44.03 -1.02
C THR A 362 17.02 -43.70 -0.30
N LEU A 363 17.06 -43.40 1.01
CA LEU A 363 15.89 -43.01 1.80
C LEU A 363 15.37 -41.60 1.47
N PHE A 364 16.26 -40.72 1.01
CA PHE A 364 15.96 -39.33 0.69
C PHE A 364 16.26 -38.99 -0.78
N ASP A 365 16.16 -39.98 -1.69
CA ASP A 365 16.29 -39.74 -3.12
C ASP A 365 15.11 -38.87 -3.59
N MET A 366 15.39 -37.58 -3.72
CA MET A 366 14.41 -36.54 -4.08
C MET A 366 13.93 -36.61 -5.53
N THR A 367 14.36 -37.59 -6.33
CA THR A 367 13.83 -37.80 -7.68
C THR A 367 12.41 -38.38 -7.69
N GLN A 368 11.93 -38.93 -6.57
CA GLN A 368 10.57 -39.44 -6.45
C GLN A 368 9.54 -38.44 -5.87
N ASP A 369 9.98 -37.30 -5.31
CA ASP A 369 9.10 -36.40 -4.57
C ASP A 369 9.29 -34.94 -5.00
N THR A 370 8.75 -34.60 -6.17
CA THR A 370 8.85 -33.26 -6.79
C THR A 370 7.93 -32.20 -6.16
N HIS A 371 7.25 -32.51 -5.05
CA HIS A 371 6.25 -31.60 -4.47
C HIS A 371 6.76 -30.65 -3.35
N GLY A 372 8.07 -30.56 -3.10
CA GLY A 372 8.57 -29.67 -2.04
C GLY A 372 10.04 -29.22 -2.12
N SER A 373 10.70 -29.30 -3.27
CA SER A 373 12.15 -29.04 -3.36
C SER A 373 12.54 -27.55 -3.42
N HIS A 374 13.49 -27.13 -2.59
CA HIS A 374 14.15 -25.82 -2.58
C HIS A 374 15.27 -25.67 -3.64
N ASP A 375 15.14 -26.33 -4.79
CA ASP A 375 16.19 -26.34 -5.81
C ASP A 375 16.49 -24.92 -6.35
N ARG A 376 17.77 -24.56 -6.30
CA ARG A 376 18.29 -23.28 -6.80
C ARG A 376 18.26 -23.23 -8.33
N LEU A 377 18.43 -24.36 -9.01
CA LEU A 377 18.41 -24.42 -10.48
C LEU A 377 16.99 -24.20 -11.02
N ALA A 378 15.96 -24.72 -10.36
CA ALA A 378 14.56 -24.44 -10.68
C ALA A 378 14.20 -22.94 -10.51
N ARG A 379 14.72 -22.29 -9.46
CA ARG A 379 14.54 -20.83 -9.23
C ARG A 379 15.22 -19.96 -10.28
N VAL A 380 16.39 -20.37 -10.78
CA VAL A 380 17.10 -19.66 -11.86
C VAL A 380 16.34 -19.79 -13.19
N ARG A 381 15.49 -20.81 -13.35
CA ARG A 381 14.62 -21.01 -14.52
C ARG A 381 13.24 -20.36 -14.41
N GLY A 382 12.96 -19.59 -13.36
CA GLY A 382 11.72 -18.81 -13.24
C GLY A 382 10.51 -19.54 -12.65
N PHE A 383 10.67 -20.75 -12.12
CA PHE A 383 9.58 -21.43 -11.39
C PHE A 383 9.45 -20.84 -9.98
N THR A 384 8.31 -20.21 -9.69
CA THR A 384 8.00 -19.62 -8.39
C THR A 384 7.57 -20.69 -7.37
N HIS A 385 7.94 -20.47 -6.10
CA HIS A 385 7.67 -21.36 -4.96
C HIS A 385 6.17 -21.56 -4.66
N THR A 386 5.32 -20.68 -5.16
CA THR A 386 3.87 -20.81 -5.03
C THR A 386 3.38 -21.69 -6.16
N GLY A 387 2.84 -22.88 -5.86
CA GLY A 387 2.18 -23.79 -6.80
C GLY A 387 0.95 -23.22 -7.54
N LYS A 388 0.90 -21.90 -7.81
CA LYS A 388 0.08 -21.32 -8.86
C LYS A 388 0.70 -21.73 -10.19
N SER A 389 0.29 -22.91 -10.66
CA SER A 389 0.51 -23.34 -12.03
C SER A 389 0.22 -22.17 -12.98
N TRP A 390 1.09 -22.00 -13.99
CA TRP A 390 0.82 -21.15 -15.16
C TRP A 390 -0.53 -21.48 -15.83
N ALA A 391 -1.15 -22.62 -15.50
CA ALA A 391 -2.45 -23.07 -15.99
C ALA A 391 -3.67 -22.61 -15.18
N HIS A 392 -3.56 -21.62 -14.28
CA HIS A 392 -4.73 -20.78 -14.00
C HIS A 392 -4.79 -19.68 -15.06
N GLU A 393 -5.17 -20.09 -16.27
CA GLU A 393 -6.04 -19.25 -17.07
C GLU A 393 -7.25 -18.96 -16.18
N SER A 394 -7.24 -17.81 -15.52
CA SER A 394 -8.50 -17.14 -15.23
C SER A 394 -9.21 -17.10 -16.57
N PRO A 395 -10.48 -17.54 -16.68
CA PRO A 395 -11.17 -17.56 -17.97
C PRO A 395 -10.91 -16.21 -18.64
N GLY A 396 -10.22 -16.27 -19.77
CA GLY A 396 -9.45 -15.13 -20.25
C GLY A 396 -10.28 -13.86 -20.30
N ASN A 397 -9.65 -12.73 -19.98
CA ASN A 397 -10.05 -11.42 -20.46
C ASN A 397 -9.93 -11.38 -22.00
N SER A 398 -10.54 -12.33 -22.72
CA SER A 398 -10.94 -12.09 -24.09
C SER A 398 -11.77 -10.81 -24.07
N PRO A 399 -11.61 -9.88 -25.02
CA PRO A 399 -12.36 -8.63 -25.04
C PRO A 399 -13.85 -8.97 -25.04
N VAL A 400 -14.43 -8.93 -23.85
CA VAL A 400 -15.81 -9.32 -23.63
C VAL A 400 -16.64 -8.23 -24.26
N SER A 401 -17.43 -8.60 -25.26
CA SER A 401 -18.28 -7.63 -25.97
C SER A 401 -19.12 -6.83 -24.99
N ALA A 402 -18.88 -5.52 -24.95
CA ALA A 402 -19.48 -4.59 -23.98
C ALA A 402 -21.01 -4.58 -24.01
N SER A 403 -21.64 -5.09 -25.08
CA SER A 403 -23.10 -5.17 -25.22
C SER A 403 -23.73 -6.34 -24.47
N THR A 404 -22.96 -7.37 -24.10
CA THR A 404 -23.50 -8.61 -23.50
C THR A 404 -23.19 -8.76 -22.01
N HIS A 405 -22.28 -7.94 -21.49
CA HIS A 405 -21.78 -8.05 -20.13
C HIS A 405 -21.87 -6.72 -19.39
N PHE A 406 -22.24 -6.80 -18.11
CA PHE A 406 -22.11 -5.72 -17.16
C PHE A 406 -20.70 -5.75 -16.57
N GLN A 407 -19.98 -4.65 -16.67
CA GLN A 407 -18.58 -4.55 -16.27
C GLN A 407 -18.41 -3.57 -15.11
N LEU A 408 -17.28 -3.66 -14.41
CA LEU A 408 -16.87 -2.63 -13.47
C LEU A 408 -16.95 -1.24 -14.12
N LYS A 409 -17.24 -0.23 -13.31
CA LYS A 409 -17.43 1.18 -13.69
C LYS A 409 -18.65 1.50 -14.53
N LYS A 410 -19.37 0.51 -15.08
CA LYS A 410 -20.64 0.77 -15.74
C LYS A 410 -21.67 1.33 -14.75
N LEU A 411 -22.48 2.24 -15.26
CA LEU A 411 -23.57 2.83 -14.50
C LEU A 411 -24.73 1.86 -14.40
N PHE A 412 -25.39 1.86 -13.26
CA PHE A 412 -26.62 1.12 -13.04
C PHE A 412 -27.56 1.91 -12.16
N THR A 413 -28.86 1.69 -12.32
CA THR A 413 -29.85 2.15 -11.36
C THR A 413 -30.24 1.04 -10.42
N THR A 414 -30.64 1.44 -9.22
CA THR A 414 -31.17 0.55 -8.19
C THR A 414 -32.05 1.33 -7.24
N LEU A 415 -32.88 0.60 -6.50
CA LEU A 415 -33.70 1.19 -5.44
C LEU A 415 -32.91 1.21 -4.12
N ILE A 416 -32.93 2.34 -3.44
CA ILE A 416 -32.38 2.52 -2.10
C ILE A 416 -33.51 2.90 -1.14
N CYS A 417 -33.44 2.40 0.09
CA CYS A 417 -34.39 2.75 1.13
C CYS A 417 -33.76 3.78 2.08
N TYR A 418 -34.40 4.92 2.23
CA TYR A 418 -34.00 6.01 3.11
C TYR A 418 -34.89 6.01 4.38
N ASN A 419 -34.25 6.08 5.54
CA ASN A 419 -34.90 6.04 6.87
C ASN A 419 -35.87 4.86 7.09
N GLY A 420 -35.77 3.79 6.30
CA GLY A 420 -36.64 2.62 6.39
C GLY A 420 -38.06 2.82 5.86
N THR A 421 -38.43 4.02 5.40
CA THR A 421 -39.81 4.36 5.01
C THR A 421 -39.93 4.91 3.60
N HIS A 422 -38.87 5.47 3.04
CA HIS A 422 -38.89 6.09 1.71
C HIS A 422 -38.05 5.29 0.73
N LEU A 423 -38.61 4.99 -0.44
CA LEU A 423 -37.91 4.34 -1.52
C LEU A 423 -37.45 5.41 -2.52
N GLY A 424 -36.16 5.44 -2.85
CA GLY A 424 -35.59 6.31 -3.86
C GLY A 424 -34.92 5.50 -4.97
N LEU A 425 -34.94 6.02 -6.19
CA LEU A 425 -34.11 5.52 -7.28
C LEU A 425 -32.72 6.16 -7.18
N ALA A 426 -31.68 5.34 -7.23
CA ALA A 426 -30.30 5.79 -7.17
C ALA A 426 -29.55 5.41 -8.45
N VAL A 427 -28.80 6.35 -9.00
CA VAL A 427 -27.85 6.13 -10.09
C VAL A 427 -26.47 5.86 -9.48
N CYS A 428 -25.85 4.76 -9.88
CA CYS A 428 -24.68 4.23 -9.20
C CYS A 428 -23.61 3.79 -10.19
N LYS A 429 -22.35 3.99 -9.83
CA LYS A 429 -21.19 3.45 -10.55
C LYS A 429 -20.75 2.14 -9.93
N CYS A 430 -20.66 1.08 -10.73
CA CYS A 430 -20.15 -0.20 -10.26
C CYS A 430 -18.68 -0.09 -9.84
N THR A 431 -18.36 -0.48 -8.60
CA THR A 431 -16.97 -0.47 -8.08
C THR A 431 -16.43 -1.85 -7.74
N LEU A 432 -17.30 -2.84 -7.55
CA LEU A 432 -16.92 -4.21 -7.26
C LEU A 432 -18.03 -5.18 -7.67
N ILE A 433 -17.69 -6.36 -8.17
CA ILE A 433 -18.63 -7.45 -8.40
C ILE A 433 -18.08 -8.70 -7.71
N LYS A 434 -18.96 -9.43 -7.00
CA LYS A 434 -18.62 -10.68 -6.32
C LYS A 434 -19.60 -11.78 -6.68
N ARG A 435 -19.12 -13.01 -6.76
CA ARG A 435 -19.95 -14.22 -6.92
C ARG A 435 -20.28 -14.81 -5.55
N GLY A 436 -21.52 -14.68 -5.11
CA GLY A 436 -22.05 -15.18 -3.87
C GLY A 436 -22.76 -14.08 -3.08
N PRO A 437 -23.30 -14.42 -1.89
CA PRO A 437 -23.88 -13.42 -1.00
C PRO A 437 -22.82 -12.38 -0.59
N ALA A 438 -23.28 -11.18 -0.22
CA ALA A 438 -22.43 -10.03 0.15
C ALA A 438 -21.41 -10.34 1.27
N SER A 439 -21.65 -11.38 2.08
CA SER A 439 -20.77 -11.84 3.16
C SER A 439 -19.72 -12.87 2.75
N SER A 440 -19.80 -13.44 1.53
CA SER A 440 -18.88 -14.48 1.09
C SER A 440 -17.48 -13.92 0.78
N LYS A 441 -16.44 -14.69 1.10
CA LYS A 441 -15.03 -14.42 0.75
C LYS A 441 -14.72 -14.73 -0.73
N SER A 442 -15.71 -14.60 -1.61
CA SER A 442 -15.50 -14.88 -3.02
C SER A 442 -14.58 -13.84 -3.67
N PRO A 443 -13.78 -14.27 -4.64
CA PRO A 443 -12.94 -13.35 -5.40
C PRO A 443 -13.82 -12.33 -6.16
N SER A 444 -13.29 -11.13 -6.33
CA SER A 444 -13.91 -10.14 -7.20
C SER A 444 -13.76 -10.56 -8.66
N ILE A 445 -14.74 -10.19 -9.47
CA ILE A 445 -14.76 -10.41 -10.91
C ILE A 445 -14.94 -9.07 -11.63
N SER A 446 -14.36 -8.95 -12.83
CA SER A 446 -14.35 -7.72 -13.62
C SER A 446 -15.62 -7.50 -14.44
N ALA A 447 -16.33 -8.58 -14.77
CA ALA A 447 -17.52 -8.56 -15.61
C ALA A 447 -18.46 -9.72 -15.29
N VAL A 448 -19.75 -9.54 -15.57
CA VAL A 448 -20.80 -10.56 -15.47
C VAL A 448 -21.73 -10.50 -16.68
N PRO A 449 -22.21 -11.63 -17.21
CA PRO A 449 -23.20 -11.61 -18.29
C PRO A 449 -24.47 -10.89 -17.86
N LEU A 450 -24.99 -9.99 -18.70
CA LEU A 450 -26.23 -9.26 -18.41
C LEU A 450 -27.42 -10.22 -18.20
N ALA A 451 -27.45 -11.31 -18.97
CA ALA A 451 -28.46 -12.36 -18.85
C ALA A 451 -28.44 -13.04 -17.46
N GLU A 452 -27.26 -13.20 -16.85
CA GLU A 452 -27.15 -13.78 -15.51
C GLU A 452 -27.46 -12.76 -14.42
N LEU A 453 -27.10 -11.49 -14.63
CA LEU A 453 -27.36 -10.40 -13.69
C LEU A 453 -28.86 -10.20 -13.46
N GLY A 454 -29.67 -10.28 -14.53
CA GLY A 454 -31.13 -10.14 -14.47
C GLY A 454 -31.89 -11.34 -13.90
N LEU A 455 -31.21 -12.45 -13.57
CA LEU A 455 -31.89 -13.63 -13.06
C LEU A 455 -32.47 -13.39 -11.65
N PRO A 456 -33.69 -13.88 -11.38
CA PRO A 456 -34.22 -13.90 -10.04
C PRO A 456 -33.41 -14.80 -9.09
N MET A 457 -32.39 -15.54 -9.46
CA MET A 457 -31.49 -16.15 -8.45
C MET A 457 -30.04 -15.96 -8.86
N SER A 458 -29.74 -14.77 -9.35
CA SER A 458 -28.39 -14.42 -9.73
C SER A 458 -27.42 -14.66 -8.57
N PRO A 459 -26.29 -15.31 -8.84
CA PRO A 459 -25.27 -15.54 -7.84
C PRO A 459 -24.41 -14.30 -7.61
N TYR A 460 -24.71 -13.14 -8.19
CA TYR A 460 -23.83 -11.97 -8.12
C TYR A 460 -24.33 -10.89 -7.17
N THR A 461 -23.39 -10.35 -6.40
CA THR A 461 -23.56 -9.13 -5.62
C THR A 461 -22.74 -8.03 -6.29
N VAL A 462 -23.37 -6.90 -6.60
CA VAL A 462 -22.69 -5.73 -7.16
C VAL A 462 -22.59 -4.66 -6.09
N TYR A 463 -21.46 -4.00 -6.01
CA TYR A 463 -21.24 -2.85 -5.16
C TYR A 463 -21.09 -1.61 -6.02
N GLY A 464 -21.66 -0.50 -5.57
CA GLY A 464 -21.54 0.76 -6.28
C GLY A 464 -21.42 1.98 -5.38
N GLN A 465 -20.95 3.08 -5.96
CA GLN A 465 -20.99 4.41 -5.37
C GLN A 465 -22.15 5.19 -5.97
N VAL A 466 -22.96 5.83 -5.12
CA VAL A 466 -24.15 6.59 -5.54
C VAL A 466 -23.73 7.98 -6.03
N PHE A 467 -24.22 8.38 -7.19
CA PHE A 467 -23.99 9.72 -7.73
C PHE A 467 -24.85 10.76 -7.02
N SER A 468 -24.29 11.93 -6.72
CA SER A 468 -25.05 13.10 -6.29
C SER A 468 -25.62 13.81 -7.52
N VAL A 469 -26.93 13.66 -7.76
CA VAL A 469 -27.57 14.19 -8.96
C VAL A 469 -28.43 15.41 -8.65
N LEU A 470 -28.38 16.39 -9.54
CA LEU A 470 -29.18 17.62 -9.49
C LEU A 470 -30.20 17.61 -10.64
N PRO A 471 -31.45 18.04 -10.39
CA PRO A 471 -32.43 18.16 -11.46
C PRO A 471 -32.03 19.31 -12.41
N LEU A 472 -32.09 19.07 -13.72
CA LEU A 472 -31.80 20.09 -14.75
C LEU A 472 -32.93 21.11 -14.90
N SER A 473 -34.18 20.73 -14.57
CA SER A 473 -35.28 21.69 -14.45
C SER A 473 -36.32 21.22 -13.45
N ALA A 474 -37.14 22.16 -12.96
CA ALA A 474 -38.16 21.88 -11.95
C ALA A 474 -39.23 20.86 -12.39
N ASN A 475 -39.41 20.65 -13.70
CA ASN A 475 -40.43 19.77 -14.27
C ASN A 475 -39.85 18.69 -15.20
N ALA A 476 -38.53 18.61 -15.40
CA ALA A 476 -37.94 17.62 -16.31
C ALA A 476 -37.52 16.34 -15.57
N ALA A 477 -37.63 15.23 -16.28
CA ALA A 477 -37.08 13.93 -15.89
C ALA A 477 -35.55 13.84 -16.13
N GLU A 478 -34.88 14.97 -16.31
CA GLU A 478 -33.47 15.06 -16.65
C GLU A 478 -32.65 15.46 -15.42
N TRP A 479 -31.59 14.70 -15.18
CA TRP A 479 -30.73 14.84 -14.02
C TRP A 479 -29.28 14.93 -14.47
N ALA A 480 -28.54 15.85 -13.88
CA ALA A 480 -27.11 16.01 -14.09
C ALA A 480 -26.35 15.56 -12.85
N TRP A 481 -25.26 14.81 -13.04
CA TRP A 481 -24.34 14.52 -11.95
C TRP A 481 -23.54 15.77 -11.61
N ASP A 482 -23.46 16.14 -10.34
CA ASP A 482 -22.73 17.33 -9.87
C ASP A 482 -21.21 17.12 -9.72
N GLY A 483 -20.72 15.91 -10.01
CA GLY A 483 -19.32 15.51 -9.85
C GLY A 483 -18.97 14.95 -8.47
N GLU A 484 -19.92 14.88 -7.53
CA GLU A 484 -19.73 14.35 -6.18
C GLU A 484 -20.46 13.01 -6.00
N PHE A 485 -19.97 12.18 -5.07
CA PHE A 485 -20.66 10.96 -4.67
C PHE A 485 -21.43 11.19 -3.37
N VAL A 486 -22.61 10.58 -3.25
CA VAL A 486 -23.40 10.67 -2.01
C VAL A 486 -22.70 9.88 -0.90
N SER A 487 -22.46 10.54 0.23
CA SER A 487 -21.99 9.90 1.46
C SER A 487 -23.17 9.42 2.29
N LEU A 488 -23.27 8.10 2.50
CA LEU A 488 -24.37 7.47 3.25
C LEU A 488 -23.94 7.23 4.70
N SER A 489 -24.47 7.97 5.66
CA SER A 489 -24.24 7.72 7.08
C SER A 489 -25.05 6.50 7.53
N LEU A 490 -24.43 5.32 7.61
CA LEU A 490 -25.09 4.14 8.16
C LEU A 490 -25.29 4.29 9.68
N LYS A 491 -26.53 4.46 10.15
CA LYS A 491 -26.89 4.30 11.58
C LYS A 491 -26.48 2.91 12.08
N LYS A 492 -25.33 2.80 12.74
CA LYS A 492 -25.00 1.61 13.53
C LYS A 492 -25.91 1.56 14.76
N LYS A 493 -26.39 0.37 15.14
CA LYS A 493 -26.92 0.14 16.49
C LYS A 493 -25.86 0.61 17.51
N PRO A 494 -26.23 1.40 18.54
CA PRO A 494 -25.26 1.93 19.49
C PRO A 494 -24.58 0.75 20.21
N LYS A 495 -23.32 0.47 19.86
CA LYS A 495 -22.41 -0.21 20.78
C LYS A 495 -21.85 0.89 21.68
N SER A 496 -22.07 0.75 22.97
CA SER A 496 -21.57 1.67 23.99
C SER A 496 -20.05 1.84 23.87
N GLY A 497 -19.58 3.07 23.63
CA GLY A 497 -18.25 3.49 24.08
C GLY A 497 -17.16 3.80 23.06
N SER A 498 -17.43 3.99 21.76
CA SER A 498 -16.42 4.57 20.87
C SER A 498 -17.04 5.42 19.76
N ASP A 499 -16.61 6.68 19.66
CA ASP A 499 -16.82 7.54 18.48
C ASP A 499 -16.07 6.91 17.29
N ASP A 500 -16.78 6.05 16.57
CA ASP A 500 -16.25 5.20 15.51
C ASP A 500 -16.35 6.00 14.21
N VAL A 501 -15.22 6.60 13.79
CA VAL A 501 -15.08 7.39 12.57
C VAL A 501 -15.67 6.63 11.38
N ALA A 502 -16.58 7.30 10.67
CA ALA A 502 -17.39 6.75 9.60
C ALA A 502 -16.53 6.05 8.54
N ARG A 503 -16.71 4.73 8.39
CA ARG A 503 -15.86 3.85 7.56
C ARG A 503 -16.38 3.83 6.12
N LEU A 504 -15.50 3.54 5.16
CA LEU A 504 -15.71 3.12 3.74
C LEU A 504 -17.09 2.56 3.31
N ARG A 505 -17.83 1.92 4.23
CA ARG A 505 -19.20 1.43 4.03
C ARG A 505 -20.20 2.54 3.68
N ASN A 506 -19.86 3.80 3.93
CA ASN A 506 -20.71 4.94 3.61
C ASN A 506 -20.73 5.30 2.12
N LEU A 507 -19.74 4.83 1.34
CA LEU A 507 -19.68 5.09 -0.10
C LEU A 507 -20.01 3.86 -0.94
N GLN A 508 -20.02 2.66 -0.35
CA GLN A 508 -20.28 1.41 -1.06
C GLN A 508 -21.46 0.68 -0.45
N PHE A 509 -22.52 0.49 -1.24
CA PHE A 509 -23.65 -0.35 -0.88
C PHE A 509 -23.68 -1.58 -1.78
N SER A 510 -24.12 -2.71 -1.22
CA SER A 510 -24.25 -3.97 -1.94
C SER A 510 -25.69 -4.14 -2.42
N VAL A 511 -25.86 -4.42 -3.71
CA VAL A 511 -27.15 -4.67 -4.32
C VAL A 511 -27.20 -6.10 -4.82
N THR A 512 -28.26 -6.80 -4.43
CA THR A 512 -28.61 -8.08 -5.04
C THR A 512 -29.04 -7.81 -6.47
N SER A 513 -28.49 -8.54 -7.44
CA SER A 513 -28.57 -8.11 -8.83
C SER A 513 -29.98 -7.97 -9.43
N ARG A 514 -31.02 -8.53 -8.80
CA ARG A 514 -32.42 -8.35 -9.22
C ARG A 514 -32.89 -6.89 -9.17
N LEU A 515 -32.23 -6.04 -8.38
CA LEU A 515 -32.56 -4.63 -8.24
C LEU A 515 -31.65 -3.74 -9.09
N ILE A 516 -30.86 -4.34 -10.00
CA ILE A 516 -29.92 -3.63 -10.83
C ILE A 516 -30.50 -3.54 -12.23
N ASP A 517 -30.66 -2.31 -12.70
CA ASP A 517 -30.95 -2.02 -14.10
C ASP A 517 -29.77 -1.25 -14.71
N PRO A 518 -28.91 -1.92 -15.52
CA PRO A 518 -27.76 -1.29 -16.15
C PRO A 518 -28.17 -0.13 -17.05
N ILE A 519 -27.56 1.03 -16.85
CA ILE A 519 -27.80 2.20 -17.71
C ILE A 519 -26.96 2.02 -18.98
N GLN A 520 -27.58 1.50 -20.04
CA GLN A 520 -26.98 1.48 -21.38
C GLN A 520 -27.10 2.86 -22.02
N GLN A 521 -26.01 3.38 -22.61
CA GLN A 521 -25.88 4.49 -23.60
C GLN A 521 -26.78 5.75 -23.54
N CYS A 522 -27.63 5.93 -22.53
CA CYS A 522 -28.54 7.08 -22.39
C CYS A 522 -27.91 8.25 -21.63
N ALA A 523 -26.65 8.13 -21.20
CA ALA A 523 -25.93 9.21 -20.54
C ALA A 523 -25.24 10.08 -21.60
N HIS A 524 -25.66 11.34 -21.71
CA HIS A 524 -25.04 12.34 -22.59
C HIS A 524 -24.28 13.36 -21.74
N LYS A 525 -23.14 13.86 -22.26
CA LYS A 525 -22.38 14.95 -21.63
C LYS A 525 -23.13 16.26 -21.89
N VAL A 526 -23.51 16.96 -20.83
CA VAL A 526 -24.23 18.25 -20.87
C VAL A 526 -23.29 19.35 -20.39
N SER A 527 -23.36 20.54 -20.98
CA SER A 527 -22.46 21.64 -20.62
C SER A 527 -22.91 22.33 -19.32
N VAL A 528 -21.97 22.83 -18.51
CA VAL A 528 -22.27 23.50 -17.23
C VAL A 528 -23.12 24.77 -17.41
N ALA A 529 -23.03 25.43 -18.57
CA ALA A 529 -23.82 26.61 -18.90
C ALA A 529 -25.34 26.33 -18.96
N GLU A 530 -25.74 25.10 -19.28
CA GLU A 530 -27.14 24.68 -19.35
C GLU A 530 -27.74 24.40 -17.95
N ILE A 531 -26.90 24.16 -16.93
CA ILE A 531 -27.33 23.79 -15.57
C ILE A 531 -27.70 25.03 -14.73
N HIS A 532 -27.07 26.18 -14.98
CA HIS A 532 -27.18 27.37 -14.11
C HIS A 532 -28.40 28.28 -14.39
N SER A 533 -29.27 27.97 -15.35
CA SER A 533 -30.46 28.78 -15.63
C SER A 533 -31.63 28.58 -14.65
N THR A 534 -31.55 27.62 -13.74
CA THR A 534 -32.65 27.28 -12.81
C THR A 534 -32.20 27.40 -11.37
N GLY A 535 -32.83 28.32 -10.61
CA GLY A 535 -32.51 28.60 -9.21
C GLY A 535 -32.70 27.39 -8.27
N PRO A 536 -32.14 27.44 -7.05
CA PRO A 536 -32.15 26.32 -6.12
C PRO A 536 -33.56 26.02 -5.61
N MET A 537 -34.05 24.81 -5.85
CA MET A 537 -35.26 24.25 -5.22
C MET A 537 -34.86 23.28 -4.10
N PRO A 538 -35.66 23.17 -3.03
CA PRO A 538 -35.40 22.24 -1.94
C PRO A 538 -36.00 20.86 -2.29
N PHE A 539 -35.18 19.92 -2.76
CA PHE A 539 -35.50 18.50 -2.63
C PHE A 539 -34.29 17.72 -2.11
N ILE A 540 -34.56 16.84 -1.16
CA ILE A 540 -33.60 16.31 -0.19
C ILE A 540 -32.80 15.16 -0.82
N CYS A 541 -31.70 15.52 -1.49
CA CYS A 541 -30.43 14.83 -1.27
C CYS A 541 -29.67 15.69 -0.26
N SER A 542 -30.08 15.65 1.01
CA SER A 542 -29.26 16.30 2.04
C SER A 542 -27.90 15.62 2.01
N ARG A 543 -26.82 16.41 1.98
CA ARG A 543 -25.42 15.95 2.03
C ARG A 543 -25.09 14.97 3.16
N GLU A 544 -26.01 14.82 4.10
CA GLU A 544 -26.04 13.77 5.11
C GLU A 544 -27.34 12.96 4.92
N CYS A 545 -27.25 11.79 4.29
CA CYS A 545 -28.28 10.76 4.39
C CYS A 545 -27.94 9.90 5.62
N THR A 546 -28.72 10.02 6.71
CA THR A 546 -28.56 9.21 7.94
C THR A 546 -29.31 7.90 7.95
#